data_AF-S4NZL9-F1
#
_entry.id   AF-S4NZL9-F1
#
_cell.length_a   1.000
_cell.length_b   1.000
_cell.length_c   1.000
_cell.angle_alpha   90.00
_cell.angle_beta   90.00
_cell.angle_gamma   90.00
#
_symmetry.space_group_name_H-M   'P 1'
#
loop_
_entity.id
_entity.type
_entity.pdbx_description
1 polymer ?
#
loop_
_entity_poly.entity_id
_entity_poly.type
_entity_poly.pdbx_seq_one_letter_code
_entity_poly.pdbx_strand_id
1 'polypeptide(L)'
;MGDNAKQLVGLSGVFIGLGEVLGGALFGILGSKTTRWGRDPVVIMGYLIHMTSFFLIFINLPNAAPFGDTMDVSYIGPSPYLAMFCSFLLGFGDACYNTQIYSILGGKYADN
;
A
#
# COMPACT_ATOMS: atom_id res chain seq x y z
N MET A 1 2.05 -15.42 -14.98
CA MET A 1 0.71 -14.94 -14.54
C MET A 1 -0.40 -15.20 -15.58
N GLY A 2 -0.08 -15.46 -16.86
CA GLY A 2 -0.97 -16.15 -17.82
C GLY A 2 -2.29 -15.41 -18.12
N ASP A 3 -3.26 -16.13 -18.70
CA ASP A 3 -4.55 -15.59 -19.17
C ASP A 3 -5.39 -14.92 -18.07
N ASN A 4 -5.09 -15.22 -16.80
CA ASN A 4 -5.77 -14.64 -15.64
C ASN A 4 -5.20 -13.28 -15.20
N ALA A 5 -4.15 -12.77 -15.84
CA ALA A 5 -3.50 -11.50 -15.47
C ALA A 5 -4.48 -10.33 -15.39
N LYS A 6 -5.45 -10.26 -16.31
CA LYS A 6 -6.47 -9.20 -16.33
C LYS A 6 -7.42 -9.26 -15.12
N GLN A 7 -7.80 -10.45 -14.69
CA GLN A 7 -8.61 -10.63 -13.47
C GLN A 7 -7.80 -10.27 -12.22
N LEU A 8 -6.51 -10.61 -12.19
CA LEU A 8 -5.59 -10.27 -11.11
C LEU A 8 -5.41 -8.76 -10.95
N VAL A 9 -5.49 -7.97 -12.02
CA VAL A 9 -5.50 -6.49 -11.92
C VAL A 9 -6.72 -6.00 -11.16
N GLY A 10 -7.91 -6.52 -11.47
CA GLY A 10 -9.13 -6.16 -10.73
C GLY A 10 -9.04 -6.58 -9.25
N LEU A 11 -8.56 -7.80 -8.99
CA LEU A 11 -8.37 -8.29 -7.62
C LEU A 11 -7.31 -7.48 -6.85
N SER A 12 -6.24 -7.04 -7.51
CA SER A 12 -5.23 -6.15 -6.95
C SER A 12 -5.88 -4.88 -6.38
N GLY A 13 -6.78 -4.25 -7.14
CA GLY A 13 -7.53 -3.08 -6.67
C GLY A 13 -8.36 -3.35 -5.41
N VAL A 14 -8.98 -4.52 -5.30
CA VAL A 14 -9.70 -4.94 -4.08
C VAL A 14 -8.75 -5.05 -2.89
N PHE A 15 -7.57 -5.65 -3.07
CA PHE A 15 -6.58 -5.79 -2.00
C PHE A 15 -5.99 -4.45 -1.56
N ILE A 16 -5.79 -3.50 -2.49
CA ILE A 16 -5.42 -2.12 -2.14
C ILE A 16 -6.47 -1.52 -1.22
N GLY A 17 -7.75 -1.54 -1.62
CA GLY A 17 -8.84 -0.99 -0.81
C GLY A 17 -8.97 -1.66 0.57
N LEU A 18 -8.74 -2.98 0.66
CA LEU A 18 -8.69 -3.68 1.95
C LEU A 18 -7.55 -3.16 2.84
N GLY A 19 -6.36 -2.93 2.27
CA GLY A 19 -5.23 -2.34 2.97
C GLY A 19 -5.54 -0.94 3.49
N GLU A 20 -6.16 -0.11 2.65
CA GLU A 20 -6.55 1.26 3.01
C GLU A 20 -7.56 1.28 4.17
N VAL A 21 -8.63 0.48 4.08
CA VAL A 21 -9.67 0.41 5.11
C VAL A 21 -9.08 -0.08 6.43
N LEU A 22 -8.24 -1.12 6.41
CA LEU A 22 -7.64 -1.66 7.63
C LEU A 22 -6.64 -0.69 8.25
N GLY A 23 -5.77 -0.06 7.45
CA GLY A 23 -4.84 0.96 7.93
C GLY A 23 -5.58 2.18 8.50
N GLY A 24 -6.59 2.68 7.78
CA GLY A 24 -7.39 3.81 8.20
C GLY A 24 -8.19 3.54 9.47
N ALA A 25 -8.78 2.34 9.61
CA ALA A 25 -9.45 1.93 10.84
C ALA A 25 -8.45 1.81 12.01
N LEU A 26 -7.30 1.17 11.79
CA LEU A 26 -6.27 1.00 12.81
C LEU A 26 -5.77 2.35 13.33
N PHE A 27 -5.34 3.25 12.45
CA PHE A 27 -4.77 4.55 12.83
C PHE A 27 -5.82 5.61 13.13
N GLY A 28 -7.04 5.49 12.61
CA GLY A 28 -8.18 6.32 12.99
C GLY A 28 -8.63 6.04 14.43
N ILE A 29 -8.77 4.76 14.80
CA ILE A 29 -9.20 4.36 16.16
C ILE A 29 -8.05 4.53 17.15
N LEU A 30 -6.83 4.13 16.80
CA LEU A 30 -5.63 4.29 17.65
C LEU A 30 -5.03 5.70 17.59
N GLY A 31 -5.57 6.60 16.77
CA GLY A 31 -5.04 7.95 16.57
C GLY A 31 -4.90 8.74 17.88
N SER A 32 -5.80 8.54 18.84
CA SER A 32 -5.73 9.14 20.18
C SER A 32 -4.54 8.63 21.00
N LYS A 33 -4.16 7.35 20.85
CA LYS A 33 -2.97 6.75 21.48
C LYS A 33 -1.69 7.14 20.75
N THR A 34 -1.73 7.19 19.42
CA THR A 34 -0.59 7.53 18.56
C THR A 34 -0.21 9.01 18.66
N THR A 35 -1.18 9.90 18.88
CA THR A 35 -0.91 11.34 19.11
C THR A 35 0.07 11.56 20.26
N ARG A 36 0.08 10.70 21.28
CA ARG A 36 1.00 10.78 22.42
C ARG A 36 2.47 10.56 22.02
N TRP A 37 2.73 9.87 20.91
CA TRP A 37 4.08 9.53 20.42
C TRP A 37 4.51 10.43 19.25
N GLY A 38 3.69 11.42 18.87
CA GLY A 38 3.91 12.27 17.71
C GLY A 38 3.46 11.61 16.40
N ARG A 39 3.56 12.38 15.31
CA ARG A 39 3.06 11.98 13.99
C ARG A 39 4.08 11.19 13.17
N ASP A 40 5.36 11.41 13.44
CA ASP A 40 6.48 10.90 12.64
C ASP A 40 6.58 9.36 12.62
N PRO A 41 6.31 8.61 13.71
CA PRO A 41 6.41 7.15 13.68
C PRO A 41 5.49 6.48 12.65
N VAL A 42 4.28 7.01 12.46
CA VAL A 42 3.32 6.47 11.47
C VAL A 42 3.81 6.73 10.06
N VAL A 43 4.37 7.92 9.81
CA VAL A 43 4.92 8.30 8.50
C VAL A 43 6.12 7.43 8.14
N ILE A 44 7.03 7.20 9.10
CA ILE A 44 8.21 6.34 8.91
C ILE A 44 7.77 4.89 8.67
N MET A 45 6.77 4.40 9.40
CA MET A 45 6.24 3.06 9.17
C MET A 45 5.59 2.94 7.79
N GLY A 46 4.79 3.93 7.35
CA GLY A 46 4.26 3.98 5.98
C GLY A 46 5.37 3.91 4.93
N TYR A 47 6.45 4.67 5.12
CA TYR A 47 7.63 4.64 4.25
C TYR A 47 8.26 3.23 4.17
N LEU A 48 8.48 2.58 5.31
CA LEU A 48 9.07 1.24 5.35
C LEU A 48 8.18 0.19 4.68
N ILE A 49 6.87 0.30 4.84
CA ILE A 49 5.87 -0.58 4.21
C ILE A 49 5.90 -0.40 2.70
N HIS A 50 5.89 0.84 2.19
CA HIS A 50 6.01 1.11 0.76
C HIS A 50 7.34 0.63 0.19
N MET A 51 8.47 0.90 0.84
CA MET A 51 9.78 0.41 0.40
C MET A 51 9.81 -1.11 0.29
N THR A 52 9.25 -1.80 1.28
CA THR A 52 9.13 -3.27 1.26
C THR A 52 8.25 -3.71 0.09
N SER A 53 7.08 -3.08 -0.10
CA SER A 53 6.16 -3.42 -1.18
C SER A 53 6.80 -3.21 -2.56
N PHE A 54 7.45 -2.07 -2.80
CA PHE A 54 8.13 -1.79 -4.06
C PHE A 54 9.27 -2.78 -4.34
N PHE A 55 10.03 -3.16 -3.32
CA PHE A 55 11.06 -4.18 -3.48
C PHE A 55 10.47 -5.54 -3.85
N LEU A 56 9.37 -5.95 -3.19
CA LEU A 56 8.68 -7.20 -3.50
C LEU A 56 8.04 -7.19 -4.91
N ILE A 57 7.49 -6.06 -5.34
CA ILE A 57 6.98 -5.85 -6.70
C ILE A 57 8.11 -6.00 -7.72
N PHE A 58 9.25 -5.36 -7.48
CA PHE A 58 10.41 -5.40 -8.36
C PHE A 58 10.93 -6.82 -8.59
N ILE A 59 11.00 -7.65 -7.54
CA ILE A 59 11.45 -9.03 -7.69
C ILE A 59 10.38 -9.95 -8.31
N ASN A 60 9.09 -9.63 -8.15
CA ASN A 60 7.97 -10.50 -8.54
C ASN A 60 7.44 -10.23 -9.96
N LEU A 61 7.52 -8.99 -10.44
CA LEU A 61 6.99 -8.59 -11.75
C LEU A 61 8.12 -8.19 -12.72
N PRO A 62 8.05 -8.61 -14.00
CA PRO A 62 9.05 -8.24 -14.99
C PRO A 62 8.90 -6.76 -15.37
N ASN A 63 10.00 -6.12 -15.77
CA ASN A 63 10.02 -4.69 -16.13
C ASN A 63 9.07 -4.34 -17.31
N ALA A 64 8.79 -5.30 -18.19
CA ALA A 64 7.86 -5.11 -19.30
C ALA A 64 6.37 -5.12 -18.88
N ALA A 65 6.02 -5.63 -17.69
CA ALA A 65 4.63 -5.83 -17.28
C ALA A 65 3.76 -4.56 -17.24
N PRO A 66 4.27 -3.37 -16.85
CA PRO A 66 3.47 -2.14 -16.89
C PRO A 66 3.18 -1.64 -18.30
N PHE A 67 3.95 -2.06 -19.32
CA PHE A 67 3.87 -1.57 -20.69
C PHE A 67 2.98 -2.43 -21.59
N GLY A 68 2.56 -3.59 -21.12
CA GLY A 68 1.68 -4.49 -21.85
C GLY A 68 1.77 -5.92 -21.35
N ASP A 69 1.04 -6.80 -22.02
CA ASP A 69 1.09 -8.23 -21.77
C ASP A 69 2.51 -8.75 -22.07
N THR A 70 3.12 -9.46 -21.12
CA THR A 70 4.44 -10.07 -21.27
C THR A 70 4.45 -11.47 -20.67
N MET A 71 5.25 -12.34 -21.28
CA MET A 71 5.57 -13.69 -20.78
C MET A 71 6.93 -13.74 -20.09
N ASP A 72 7.59 -12.59 -19.94
CA ASP A 72 8.87 -12.49 -19.26
C ASP A 72 8.74 -12.88 -17.79
N VAL A 73 9.86 -13.38 -17.26
CA VAL A 73 10.02 -13.68 -15.84
C VAL A 73 10.83 -12.58 -15.18
N SER A 74 10.51 -12.28 -13.92
CA SER A 74 11.33 -11.40 -13.09
C SER A 74 12.43 -12.20 -12.39
N TYR A 75 13.04 -11.63 -11.35
CA TYR A 75 14.05 -12.30 -10.53
C TYR A 75 13.54 -13.60 -9.90
N ILE A 76 12.26 -13.64 -9.54
CA ILE A 76 11.56 -14.86 -9.15
C ILE A 76 10.42 -15.19 -10.13
N GLY A 77 9.95 -16.43 -10.08
CA GLY A 77 8.74 -16.84 -10.80
C GLY A 77 7.54 -15.99 -10.38
N PRO A 78 6.85 -15.28 -11.30
CA PRO A 78 5.78 -14.37 -10.96
C PRO A 78 4.65 -15.04 -10.17
N SER A 79 4.46 -14.61 -8.93
CA SER A 79 3.46 -15.15 -8.00
C SER A 79 2.26 -14.21 -7.85
N PRO A 80 1.03 -14.66 -8.16
CA PRO A 80 -0.18 -13.85 -7.98
C PRO A 80 -0.45 -13.56 -6.50
N TYR A 81 -0.17 -14.51 -5.60
CA TYR A 81 -0.35 -14.30 -4.16
C TYR A 81 0.57 -13.20 -3.63
N LEU A 82 1.83 -13.19 -4.06
CA LEU A 82 2.76 -12.13 -3.70
C LEU A 82 2.33 -10.78 -4.26
N ALA A 83 1.80 -10.75 -5.50
CA ALA A 83 1.25 -9.53 -6.07
C ALA A 83 0.08 -8.99 -5.24
N MET A 84 -0.88 -9.85 -4.83
CA MET A 84 -2.01 -9.42 -3.99
C MET A 84 -1.55 -8.92 -2.62
N PHE A 85 -0.52 -9.57 -2.04
CA PHE A 85 0.07 -9.10 -0.79
C PHE A 85 0.74 -7.72 -0.95
N CYS A 86 1.46 -7.49 -2.05
CA CYS A 86 2.04 -6.17 -2.34
C CYS A 86 0.96 -5.11 -2.52
N SER A 87 -0.13 -5.43 -3.23
CA SER A 87 -1.30 -4.56 -3.39
C SER A 87 -1.90 -4.17 -2.04
N PHE A 88 -2.05 -5.12 -1.12
CA PHE A 88 -2.48 -4.85 0.25
C PHE A 88 -1.52 -3.92 1.00
N LEU A 89 -0.20 -4.18 0.93
CA LEU A 89 0.81 -3.34 1.57
C LEU A 89 0.82 -1.91 1.02
N LEU A 90 0.59 -1.73 -0.29
CA LEU A 90 0.49 -0.40 -0.91
C LEU A 90 -0.66 0.39 -0.27
N GLY A 91 -1.87 -0.18 -0.26
CA GLY A 91 -3.03 0.48 0.34
C GLY A 91 -2.88 0.73 1.85
N PHE A 92 -2.27 -0.21 2.57
CA PHE A 92 -2.00 -0.02 4.00
C PHE A 92 -0.98 1.11 4.24
N GLY A 93 0.06 1.20 3.41
CA GLY A 93 1.02 2.31 3.44
C GLY A 93 0.37 3.65 3.13
N ASP A 94 -0.51 3.69 2.12
CA ASP A 94 -1.26 4.90 1.74
C ASP A 94 -2.14 5.41 2.88
N ALA A 95 -2.82 4.50 3.60
CA ALA A 95 -3.57 4.85 4.78
C ALA A 95 -2.72 5.53 5.87
N CYS A 96 -1.47 5.10 6.05
CA CYS A 96 -0.56 5.73 7.01
C CYS A 96 -0.32 7.20 6.66
N TYR A 97 -0.08 7.52 5.39
CA TYR A 97 0.10 8.90 4.95
C TYR A 97 -1.21 9.69 5.02
N ASN A 98 -2.31 9.11 4.52
CA ASN A 98 -3.61 9.75 4.50
C ASN A 98 -4.06 10.18 5.91
N THR A 99 -3.99 9.28 6.90
CA THR A 99 -4.36 9.62 8.29
C THR A 99 -3.52 10.77 8.84
N GLN A 100 -2.21 10.81 8.56
CA GLN A 100 -1.33 11.86 9.07
C GLN A 100 -1.57 13.19 8.36
N ILE A 101 -1.81 13.19 7.05
CA ILE A 101 -2.18 14.39 6.28
C ILE A 101 -3.49 14.98 6.81
N TYR A 102 -4.52 14.15 6.99
CA TYR A 102 -5.80 14.60 7.55
C TYR A 102 -5.65 15.12 8.99
N SER A 103 -4.81 14.49 9.81
CA SER A 103 -4.50 14.97 11.16
C SER A 103 -3.82 16.35 11.13
N ILE A 104 -2.90 16.59 10.20
CA ILE A 104 -2.21 17.89 10.05
C ILE A 104 -3.21 18.96 9.60
N LEU A 105 -4.04 18.66 8.60
CA LEU A 105 -5.06 19.58 8.10
C LEU A 105 -6.07 19.91 9.21
N GLY A 106 -6.61 18.90 9.89
CA GLY A 106 -7.54 19.08 10.99
C GLY A 106 -6.96 19.87 12.16
N GLY A 107 -5.65 19.77 12.40
CA GLY A 107 -4.97 20.57 13.43
C GLY A 107 -4.68 22.02 13.02
N LYS A 108 -4.36 22.28 11.74
CA LYS A 108 -4.02 23.64 11.26
C LYS A 108 -5.24 24.51 10.94
N TYR A 109 -6.34 23.88 10.54
CA TYR A 109 -7.56 24.58 10.10
C TYR A 109 -8.73 24.39 11.08
N ALA A 110 -8.47 24.00 12.33
CA ALA A 110 -9.50 23.74 13.34
C ALA A 110 -10.39 24.97 13.65
N ASP A 111 -9.85 26.18 13.48
CA ASP A 111 -10.46 27.43 13.94
C ASP A 111 -10.90 28.37 12.79
N ASN A 112 -10.99 27.89 11.54
CA ASN A 112 -11.60 28.64 10.42
C ASN A 112 -13.03 28.17 10.18
#